data_AF-A0A135SUN2-F1
#
_entry.id   AF-A0A135SUN2-F1
#
_cell.length_a   1.000
_cell.length_b   1.000
_cell.length_c   1.000
_cell.angle_alpha   90.00
_cell.angle_beta   90.00
_cell.angle_gamma   90.00
#
_symmetry.space_group_name_H-M   'P 1'
#
loop_
_entity.id
_entity.type
_entity.pdbx_description
1 polymer ?
#
loop_
_entity_poly.entity_id
_entity_poly.type
_entity_poly.pdbx_seq_one_letter_code
_entity_poly.pdbx_strand_id
1 'polypeptide(L)'
;MRYIQNGHAPTNLSYEKLRKKTGGAGPLCALAEFASGSEWPAHVVNSQPYKMILESVSIIIGLTNDLLSLNKELRKGRTLNAVPVRYWNGKDGSDLESAVGEVVEEIDKAVKQLDVCERRLINQSLADADAIREVTATLKTICTGNLTWRFATLDYPL
;
A
#
# COMPACT_ATOMS: atom_id res chain seq x y z
N MET A 1 22.25 -1.68 0.14
CA MET A 1 22.16 -3.11 0.51
C MET A 1 21.34 -3.79 -0.59
N ARG A 2 21.97 -4.62 -1.42
CA ARG A 2 21.25 -5.54 -2.31
C ARG A 2 20.54 -6.52 -1.39
N TYR A 3 19.21 -6.56 -1.38
CA TYR A 3 18.52 -7.56 -0.58
C TYR A 3 18.58 -8.87 -1.37
N ILE A 4 19.71 -9.55 -1.26
CA ILE A 4 19.94 -10.90 -1.77
C ILE A 4 20.07 -11.75 -0.51
N GLN A 5 19.09 -12.61 -0.28
CA GLN A 5 19.11 -13.50 0.88
C GLN A 5 19.76 -14.81 0.44
N ASN A 6 20.92 -15.15 1.00
CA ASN A 6 21.66 -16.39 0.70
C ASN A 6 21.95 -16.58 -0.80
N GLY A 7 22.32 -15.52 -1.52
CA GLY A 7 22.62 -15.58 -2.96
C GLY A 7 21.39 -15.57 -3.89
N HIS A 8 20.17 -15.51 -3.34
CA HIS A 8 18.93 -15.54 -4.13
C HIS A 8 18.19 -14.19 -4.08
N ALA A 9 17.56 -13.85 -5.21
CA ALA A 9 16.59 -12.77 -5.26
C ALA A 9 15.41 -13.05 -4.31
N PRO A 10 14.83 -12.02 -3.69
CA PRO A 10 13.65 -12.19 -2.86
C PRO A 10 12.48 -12.72 -3.69
N THR A 11 11.71 -13.63 -3.11
CA THR A 11 10.42 -14.03 -3.68
C THR A 11 9.36 -12.96 -3.44
N ASN A 12 8.32 -12.93 -4.27
CA ASN A 12 7.12 -12.09 -4.09
C ASN A 12 6.60 -12.12 -2.65
N LEU A 13 6.40 -13.32 -2.10
CA LEU A 13 5.92 -13.52 -0.74
C LEU A 13 6.88 -12.99 0.34
N SER A 14 8.20 -13.16 0.15
CA SER A 14 9.20 -12.68 1.11
C SER A 14 9.24 -11.14 1.14
N TYR A 15 9.14 -10.51 -0.03
CA TYR A 15 9.04 -9.07 -0.18
C TYR A 15 7.78 -8.54 0.51
N GLU A 16 6.61 -9.13 0.26
CA GLU A 16 5.34 -8.71 0.87
C GLU A 16 5.38 -8.79 2.39
N LYS A 17 5.90 -9.89 2.95
CA LYS A 17 6.06 -10.05 4.41
C LYS A 17 6.97 -8.98 5.02
N LEU A 18 8.06 -8.66 4.34
CA LEU A 18 9.00 -7.63 4.82
C LEU A 18 8.39 -6.23 4.67
N ARG A 19 7.68 -5.96 3.57
CA ARG A 19 7.04 -4.66 3.33
C ARG A 19 5.92 -4.39 4.32
N LYS A 20 5.11 -5.40 4.69
CA LYS A 20 4.11 -5.29 5.76
C LYS A 20 4.74 -4.88 7.10
N LYS A 21 5.96 -5.34 7.40
CA LYS A 21 6.68 -4.99 8.65
C LYS A 21 7.35 -3.61 8.61
N THR A 22 7.80 -3.17 7.44
CA THR A 22 8.68 -1.99 7.29
C THR A 22 7.99 -0.78 6.65
N GLY A 23 6.80 -0.96 6.08
CA GLY A 23 6.11 0.05 5.27
C GLY A 23 5.47 1.19 6.06
N GLY A 24 5.43 1.14 7.39
CA GLY A 24 4.96 2.24 8.24
C GLY A 24 3.46 2.56 8.14
N ALA A 25 2.68 1.80 7.37
CA ALA A 25 1.25 2.05 7.18
C ALA A 25 0.40 1.81 8.44
N GLY A 26 0.78 0.86 9.30
CA GLY A 26 0.05 0.55 10.54
C GLY A 26 -0.13 1.77 11.45
N PRO A 27 0.95 2.47 11.84
CA PRO A 27 0.84 3.72 12.59
C PRO A 27 0.02 4.81 11.90
N LEU A 28 0.12 4.95 10.57
CA LEU A 28 -0.68 5.92 9.82
C LEU A 28 -2.18 5.57 9.88
N CYS A 29 -2.52 4.28 9.76
CA CYS A 29 -3.90 3.85 9.93
C CYS A 29 -4.45 4.11 11.33
N ALA A 30 -3.63 3.91 12.37
CA ALA A 30 -4.03 4.21 13.75
C ALA A 30 -4.25 5.71 13.99
N LEU A 31 -3.52 6.59 13.28
CA LEU A 31 -3.72 8.03 13.35
C LEU A 31 -4.99 8.50 12.63
N ALA A 32 -5.61 7.66 11.80
CA ALA A 32 -6.79 8.07 11.03
C ALA A 32 -7.97 8.43 11.94
N GLU A 33 -8.21 7.67 13.01
CA GLU A 33 -9.30 7.97 13.98
C GLU A 33 -9.07 9.30 14.70
N PHE A 34 -7.82 9.56 15.10
CA PHE A 34 -7.44 10.82 15.72
C PHE A 34 -7.59 12.01 14.76
N ALA A 35 -7.20 11.83 13.50
CA ALA A 35 -7.28 12.88 12.48
C ALA A 35 -8.71 13.14 11.97
N SER A 36 -9.57 12.12 11.93
CA SER A 36 -10.99 12.28 11.58
C SER A 36 -11.81 12.86 12.73
N GLY A 37 -11.38 12.64 13.98
CA GLY A 37 -12.21 12.92 15.15
C GLY A 37 -13.31 11.87 15.36
N SER A 38 -13.18 10.70 14.72
CA SER A 38 -14.17 9.63 14.70
C SER A 38 -13.50 8.29 14.92
N GLU A 39 -14.16 7.39 15.63
CA GLU A 39 -13.62 6.08 15.96
C GLU A 39 -14.28 4.97 15.15
N TRP A 40 -13.55 3.88 14.91
CA TRP A 40 -14.13 2.66 14.39
C TRP A 40 -15.16 2.10 15.38
N PRO A 41 -16.39 1.79 14.93
CA PRO A 41 -17.36 1.09 15.77
C PRO A 41 -16.77 -0.21 16.31
N ALA A 42 -17.06 -0.56 17.57
CA ALA A 42 -16.46 -1.72 18.23
C ALA A 42 -16.67 -3.05 17.47
N HIS A 43 -17.80 -3.21 16.78
CA HIS A 43 -18.11 -4.40 15.99
C HIS A 43 -17.36 -4.45 14.64
N VAL A 44 -16.82 -3.33 14.18
CA VAL A 44 -15.99 -3.21 12.96
C VAL A 44 -14.56 -3.63 13.28
N VAL A 45 -14.05 -3.28 14.46
CA VAL A 45 -12.68 -3.62 14.87
C VAL A 45 -12.48 -5.14 14.83
N ASN A 46 -11.38 -5.59 14.20
CA ASN A 46 -11.05 -7.00 13.93
C ASN A 46 -11.96 -7.75 12.93
N SER A 47 -12.99 -7.11 12.38
CA SER A 47 -13.77 -7.68 11.28
C SER A 47 -12.90 -7.92 10.04
N GLN A 48 -13.33 -8.84 9.16
CA GLN A 48 -12.63 -9.10 7.91
C GLN A 48 -12.53 -7.83 7.03
N PRO A 49 -13.60 -7.04 6.81
CA PRO A 49 -13.50 -5.81 6.02
C PRO A 49 -12.54 -4.78 6.61
N TYR A 50 -12.51 -4.63 7.95
CA TYR A 50 -11.54 -3.78 8.62
C TYR A 50 -10.09 -4.19 8.31
N LYS A 51 -9.76 -5.48 8.46
CA LYS A 51 -8.41 -5.99 8.13
C LYS A 51 -8.04 -5.75 6.67
N MET A 52 -8.99 -5.94 5.76
CA MET A 52 -8.79 -5.71 4.32
C MET A 52 -8.59 -4.21 4.00
N ILE A 53 -9.27 -3.29 4.69
CA ILE A 53 -9.03 -1.84 4.56
C ILE A 53 -7.59 -1.51 4.97
N LEU A 54 -7.13 -2.00 6.12
CA LEU A 54 -5.77 -1.73 6.59
C LEU A 54 -4.70 -2.32 5.64
N GLU A 55 -4.96 -3.52 5.11
CA GLU A 55 -4.11 -4.15 4.12
C GLU A 55 -4.08 -3.35 2.81
N SER A 56 -5.23 -2.91 2.30
CA SER A 56 -5.32 -2.03 1.13
C SER A 56 -4.50 -0.76 1.29
N VAL A 57 -4.65 -0.06 2.42
CA VAL A 57 -3.87 1.17 2.71
C VAL A 57 -2.37 0.87 2.71
N SER A 58 -1.97 -0.26 3.30
CA SER A 58 -0.56 -0.69 3.32
C SER A 58 -0.02 -0.98 1.92
N ILE A 59 -0.81 -1.61 1.05
CA ILE A 59 -0.46 -1.88 -0.35
C ILE A 59 -0.34 -0.57 -1.13
N ILE A 60 -1.33 0.32 -1.03
CA ILE A 60 -1.35 1.59 -1.76
C ILE A 60 -0.09 2.42 -1.39
N ILE A 61 0.13 2.69 -0.10
CA ILE A 61 1.29 3.46 0.36
C ILE A 61 2.60 2.76 -0.03
N GLY A 62 2.67 1.47 0.23
CA GLY A 62 3.87 0.67 0.01
C GLY A 62 4.30 0.65 -1.46
N LEU A 63 3.40 0.26 -2.36
CA LEU A 63 3.72 0.10 -3.77
C LEU A 63 3.88 1.45 -4.49
N THR A 64 3.10 2.47 -4.13
CA THR A 64 3.33 3.84 -4.63
C THR A 64 4.73 4.33 -4.28
N ASN A 65 5.19 4.07 -3.05
CA ASN A 65 6.54 4.45 -2.63
C ASN A 65 7.62 3.69 -3.43
N ASP A 66 7.37 2.43 -3.78
CA ASP A 66 8.31 1.65 -4.59
C ASP A 66 8.39 2.13 -6.03
N LEU A 67 7.26 2.37 -6.69
CA LEU A 67 7.23 2.92 -8.04
C LEU A 67 7.96 4.27 -8.12
N LEU A 68 7.65 5.19 -7.21
CA LEU A 68 8.22 6.53 -7.25
C LEU A 68 9.67 6.57 -6.76
N SER A 69 10.14 5.59 -5.99
CA SER A 69 11.54 5.53 -5.57
C SER A 69 12.43 4.71 -6.51
N LEU A 70 11.87 3.89 -7.39
CA LEU A 70 12.57 2.88 -8.21
C LEU A 70 13.90 3.38 -8.78
N ASN A 71 13.87 4.45 -9.58
CA ASN A 71 15.07 5.00 -10.21
C ASN A 71 16.17 5.39 -9.21
N LYS A 72 15.79 6.03 -8.10
CA LYS A 72 16.72 6.42 -7.03
C LYS A 72 17.29 5.19 -6.31
N GLU A 73 16.49 4.14 -6.12
CA GLU A 73 16.90 2.92 -5.45
C GLU A 73 17.87 2.09 -6.29
N LEU A 74 17.56 1.91 -7.58
CA LEU A 74 18.42 1.21 -8.52
C LEU A 74 19.79 1.88 -8.67
N ARG A 75 19.84 3.22 -8.79
CA ARG A 75 21.12 3.97 -8.79
C ARG A 75 21.95 3.77 -7.53
N LYS A 76 21.30 3.49 -6.39
CA LYS A 76 21.95 3.19 -5.10
C LYS A 76 22.21 1.70 -4.89
N GLY A 77 21.96 0.85 -5.90
CA GLY A 77 22.08 -0.61 -5.79
C GLY A 77 21.15 -1.23 -4.74
N ARG A 78 20.03 -0.57 -4.42
CA ARG A 78 18.99 -1.10 -3.52
C ARG A 78 17.91 -1.76 -4.37
N THR A 79 17.60 -3.00 -4.03
CA THR A 79 16.77 -3.88 -4.86
C THR A 79 15.56 -4.45 -4.12
N LEU A 80 15.35 -4.05 -2.86
CA LEU A 80 14.14 -4.39 -2.12
C LEU A 80 13.03 -3.43 -2.54
N ASN A 81 12.50 -3.67 -3.72
CA ASN A 81 11.47 -2.86 -4.38
C ASN A 81 10.57 -3.80 -5.19
N ALA A 82 9.26 -3.54 -5.21
CA ALA A 82 8.30 -4.41 -5.87
C ALA A 82 8.66 -4.69 -7.33
N VAL A 83 9.09 -3.68 -8.10
CA VAL A 83 9.35 -3.85 -9.54
C VAL A 83 10.48 -4.85 -9.84
N PRO A 84 11.72 -4.71 -9.31
CA PRO A 84 12.74 -5.72 -9.53
C PRO A 84 12.38 -7.08 -8.94
N VAL A 85 11.63 -7.13 -7.83
CA VAL A 85 11.13 -8.41 -7.27
C VAL A 85 10.19 -9.09 -8.26
N ARG A 86 9.18 -8.39 -8.79
CA ARG A 86 8.23 -8.92 -9.79
C ARG A 86 8.97 -9.34 -11.06
N TYR A 87 9.90 -8.52 -11.54
CA TYR A 87 10.73 -8.84 -12.70
C TYR A 87 11.51 -10.16 -12.52
N TRP A 88 12.16 -10.38 -11.38
CA TRP A 88 12.92 -11.61 -11.13
C TRP A 88 12.06 -12.85 -10.88
N ASN A 89 10.82 -12.67 -10.44
CA ASN A 89 9.87 -13.75 -10.19
C ASN A 89 8.89 -13.93 -11.36
N GLY A 90 9.07 -13.17 -12.45
CA GLY A 90 8.27 -13.25 -13.67
C GLY A 90 8.50 -14.56 -14.43
N LYS A 91 7.63 -14.83 -15.38
CA LYS A 91 7.78 -15.97 -16.30
C LYS A 91 8.83 -15.64 -17.35
N ASP A 92 9.31 -16.65 -18.08
CA ASP A 92 10.19 -16.44 -19.22
C ASP A 92 9.56 -15.43 -20.20
N GLY A 93 10.28 -14.34 -20.49
CA GLY A 93 9.80 -13.24 -21.31
C GLY A 93 9.15 -12.06 -20.56
N SER A 94 9.05 -12.11 -19.22
CA SER A 94 8.66 -10.93 -18.43
C SER A 94 9.65 -9.80 -18.62
N ASP A 95 9.14 -8.64 -19.04
CA ASP A 95 9.92 -7.40 -19.18
C ASP A 95 9.63 -6.43 -18.03
N LEU A 96 10.36 -5.31 -18.03
CA LEU A 96 10.21 -4.28 -17.01
C LEU A 96 8.83 -3.62 -17.06
N GLU A 97 8.26 -3.45 -18.25
CA GLU A 97 6.93 -2.86 -18.44
C GLU A 97 5.84 -3.71 -17.80
N SER A 98 5.89 -5.02 -18.02
CA SER A 98 5.00 -6.00 -17.38
C SER A 98 5.11 -5.96 -15.85
N ALA A 99 6.34 -5.93 -15.32
CA ALA A 99 6.57 -5.84 -13.87
C ALA A 99 6.03 -4.55 -13.25
N VAL A 100 6.16 -3.41 -13.95
CA VAL A 100 5.54 -2.15 -13.53
C VAL A 100 4.02 -2.24 -13.61
N GLY A 101 3.48 -2.81 -14.68
CA GLY A 101 2.05 -3.02 -14.89
C GLY A 101 1.40 -3.84 -13.77
N GLU A 102 2.04 -4.94 -13.35
CA GLU A 102 1.58 -5.75 -12.22
C GLU A 102 1.49 -4.95 -10.91
N VAL A 103 2.50 -4.11 -10.62
CA VAL A 103 2.51 -3.28 -9.42
C VAL A 103 1.40 -2.22 -9.47
N VAL A 104 1.17 -1.59 -10.62
CA VAL A 104 0.09 -0.63 -10.82
C VAL A 104 -1.28 -1.30 -10.67
N GLU A 105 -1.45 -2.48 -11.25
CA GLU A 105 -2.69 -3.27 -11.14
C GLU A 105 -2.97 -3.67 -9.67
N GLU A 106 -1.94 -4.00 -8.90
CA GLU A 106 -2.08 -4.32 -7.48
C GLU A 106 -2.52 -3.11 -6.64
N ILE A 107 -2.00 -1.91 -6.95
CA ILE A 107 -2.47 -0.65 -6.35
C ILE A 107 -3.94 -0.40 -6.69
N ASP A 108 -4.33 -0.53 -7.96
CA ASP A 108 -5.72 -0.34 -8.42
C ASP A 108 -6.69 -1.32 -7.73
N LYS A 109 -6.30 -2.60 -7.63
CA LYS A 109 -7.06 -3.61 -6.87
C LYS A 109 -7.20 -3.22 -5.41
N ALA A 110 -6.15 -2.72 -4.77
CA ALA A 110 -6.18 -2.30 -3.37
C ALA A 110 -7.12 -1.10 -3.15
N VAL A 111 -7.12 -0.12 -4.05
CA VAL A 111 -8.06 1.02 -4.03
C VAL A 111 -9.51 0.53 -4.12
N LYS A 112 -9.81 -0.32 -5.09
CA LYS A 112 -11.16 -0.90 -5.26
C LYS A 112 -11.58 -1.73 -4.05
N GLN A 113 -10.66 -2.50 -3.48
CA GLN A 113 -10.90 -3.33 -2.31
C GLN A 113 -11.26 -2.48 -1.07
N LEU A 114 -10.59 -1.33 -0.90
CA LEU A 114 -10.89 -0.39 0.18
C LEU A 114 -12.33 0.13 0.05
N ASP A 115 -12.73 0.59 -1.13
CA ASP A 115 -14.09 1.09 -1.39
C ASP A 115 -15.16 0.00 -1.22
N VAL A 116 -14.86 -1.25 -1.63
CA VAL A 116 -15.77 -2.39 -1.43
C VAL A 116 -15.94 -2.69 0.05
N CYS A 117 -14.87 -2.70 0.82
CA CYS A 117 -14.92 -2.96 2.26
C CYS A 117 -15.65 -1.85 3.03
N GLU A 118 -15.42 -0.59 2.69
CA GLU A 118 -16.15 0.56 3.23
C GLU A 118 -17.66 0.38 3.01
N ARG A 119 -18.09 0.16 1.76
CA ARG A 119 -19.51 -0.06 1.44
C ARG A 119 -20.09 -1.25 2.20
N ARG A 120 -19.33 -2.33 2.35
CA ARG A 120 -19.77 -3.51 3.09
C ARG A 120 -20.01 -3.18 4.57
N LEU A 121 -19.12 -2.42 5.21
CA LEU A 121 -19.29 -2.01 6.61
C LEU A 121 -20.50 -1.09 6.79
N ILE A 122 -20.67 -0.10 5.91
CA ILE A 122 -21.83 0.81 5.91
C ILE A 122 -23.14 0.03 5.76
N ASN A 123 -23.19 -0.96 4.86
CA ASN A 123 -24.37 -1.79 4.66
C ASN A 123 -24.67 -2.74 5.84
N GLN A 124 -23.67 -3.03 6.69
CA GLN A 124 -23.84 -3.86 7.88
C GLN A 124 -24.40 -3.07 9.06
N SER A 125 -24.11 -1.77 9.15
CA SER A 125 -24.71 -0.86 10.14
C SER A 125 -24.87 0.55 9.58
N LEU A 126 -26.10 0.90 9.19
CA LEU A 126 -26.41 2.25 8.72
C LEU A 126 -26.29 3.30 9.82
N ALA A 127 -26.47 2.91 11.09
CA ALA A 127 -26.33 3.81 12.23
C ALA A 127 -24.88 4.29 12.42
N ASP A 128 -23.91 3.48 12.00
CA ASP A 128 -22.48 3.77 12.12
C ASP A 128 -21.86 4.29 10.81
N ALA A 129 -22.70 4.54 9.79
CA ALA A 129 -22.23 4.86 8.44
C ALA A 129 -21.35 6.10 8.38
N ASP A 130 -21.65 7.12 9.17
CA ASP A 130 -20.91 8.39 9.15
C ASP A 130 -19.53 8.24 9.78
N ALA A 131 -19.44 7.61 10.95
CA ALA A 131 -18.14 7.30 11.58
C ALA A 131 -17.26 6.44 10.66
N ILE A 132 -17.84 5.42 10.01
CA ILE A 132 -17.12 4.59 9.03
C ILE A 132 -16.60 5.45 7.88
N ARG A 133 -17.44 6.31 7.28
CA ARG A 133 -17.06 7.19 6.17
C ARG A 133 -15.96 8.17 6.55
N GLU A 134 -16.02 8.75 7.74
CA GLU A 134 -15.06 9.75 8.20
C GLU A 134 -13.66 9.14 8.37
N VAL A 135 -13.58 7.95 8.99
CA VAL A 135 -12.31 7.25 9.15
C VAL A 135 -11.77 6.76 7.80
N THR A 136 -12.60 6.16 6.95
CA THR A 136 -12.16 5.70 5.62
C THR A 136 -11.77 6.84 4.69
N ALA A 137 -12.48 7.98 4.72
CA ALA A 137 -12.10 9.18 3.97
C ALA A 137 -10.72 9.70 4.43
N THR A 138 -10.43 9.64 5.72
CA THR A 138 -9.12 10.00 6.26
C THR A 138 -8.03 9.04 5.82
N LEU A 139 -8.29 7.73 5.79
CA LEU A 139 -7.36 6.74 5.23
C LEU A 139 -7.08 6.96 3.74
N LYS A 140 -8.11 7.28 2.95
CA LYS A 140 -7.95 7.64 1.53
C LYS A 140 -7.12 8.92 1.39
N THR A 141 -7.35 9.90 2.26
CA THR A 141 -6.57 11.15 2.31
C THR A 141 -5.10 10.88 2.65
N ILE A 142 -4.81 9.97 3.58
CA ILE A 142 -3.43 9.54 3.89
C ILE A 142 -2.76 8.94 2.65
N CYS A 143 -3.46 8.08 1.90
CA CYS A 143 -2.94 7.47 0.67
C CYS A 143 -2.61 8.55 -0.38
N THR A 144 -3.54 9.48 -0.62
CA THR A 144 -3.34 10.60 -1.56
C THR A 144 -2.24 11.54 -1.08
N GLY A 145 -2.22 11.88 0.21
CA GLY A 145 -1.19 12.72 0.82
C GLY A 145 0.21 12.12 0.68
N ASN A 146 0.34 10.80 0.85
CA ASN A 146 1.59 10.08 0.56
C ASN A 146 1.99 10.27 -0.91
N LEU A 147 1.10 10.05 -1.86
CA LEU A 147 1.37 10.24 -3.29
C LEU A 147 1.83 11.68 -3.59
N THR A 148 1.08 12.69 -3.11
CA THR A 148 1.39 14.11 -3.32
C THR A 148 2.73 14.48 -2.70
N TRP A 149 3.00 14.05 -1.47
CA TRP A 149 4.28 14.29 -0.81
C TRP A 149 5.45 13.63 -1.57
N ARG A 150 5.25 12.43 -2.11
CA ARG A 150 6.27 11.77 -2.93
C ARG A 150 6.57 12.61 -4.18
N PHE A 151 5.56 13.12 -4.89
CA PHE A 151 5.81 14.00 -6.04
C PHE A 151 6.53 15.30 -5.65
N ALA A 152 6.16 15.93 -4.55
CA ALA A 152 6.81 17.16 -4.07
C ALA A 152 8.27 16.95 -3.62
N THR A 153 8.63 15.73 -3.20
CA THR A 153 9.98 15.38 -2.71
C THR A 153 10.81 14.59 -3.71
N LEU A 154 10.28 14.35 -4.92
CA LEU A 154 11.09 13.88 -6.03
C LEU A 154 11.92 15.06 -6.52
N ASP A 155 13.16 15.16 -6.03
CA ASP A 155 14.20 15.94 -6.69
C ASP A 155 14.43 15.33 -8.08
N TYR A 156 13.71 15.83 -9.08
CA TYR A 156 14.11 15.69 -10.48
C TYR A 156 15.08 16.84 -10.77
N PRO A 157 16.40 16.59 -10.92
CA PRO A 157 17.17 17.43 -11.81
C PRO A 157 16.62 17.15 -13.21
N LEU A 158 15.98 18.16 -13.82
CA LEU A 158 15.77 18.19 -15.26
C LEU A 158 17.12 18.14 -15.98
#